data_AF-A0A845GGW9-F1
#
_entry.id   AF-A0A845GGW9-F1
#
_cell.length_a   1.000
_cell.length_b   1.000
_cell.length_c   1.000
_cell.angle_alpha   90.00
_cell.angle_beta   90.00
_cell.angle_gamma   90.00
#
_symmetry.space_group_name_H-M   'P 1'
#
loop_
_entity.id
_entity.type
_entity.pdbx_description
1 polymer ?
#
loop_
_entity_poly.entity_id
_entity_poly.type
_entity_poly.pdbx_seq_one_letter_code
_entity_poly.pdbx_strand_id
1 'polypeptide(L)' 'MAHMNLNQQVDHLAGFLQRHRRVLVLTGAGLSTASGIPDYRDKDGVRRGRTPIQGPDFRKSEAVRRRYWARSMAGWPTLA' A
#
# COMPACT_ATOMS: atom_id res chain seq x y z
N MET A 1 8.84 20.81 20.54
CA MET A 1 8.10 21.22 19.33
C MET A 1 6.62 21.13 19.67
N ALA A 2 5.83 22.17 19.42
CA ALA A 2 4.39 22.14 19.74
C ALA A 2 3.72 21.04 18.90
N HIS A 3 2.97 20.14 19.55
CA HIS A 3 2.25 19.09 18.86
C HIS A 3 1.00 19.71 18.22
N MET A 4 0.96 19.72 16.89
CA MET A 4 -0.22 20.17 16.14
C MET A 4 -1.36 19.17 16.40
N ASN A 5 -2.57 19.68 16.64
CA ASN A 5 -3.76 18.83 16.70
C ASN A 5 -4.26 18.49 15.28
N LEU A 6 -5.19 17.53 15.16
CA LEU A 6 -5.67 17.05 13.86
C LEU A 6 -6.26 18.17 12.98
N ASN A 7 -7.08 19.06 13.56
CA ASN A 7 -7.71 20.14 12.81
C ASN A 7 -6.66 21.11 12.26
N GLN A 8 -5.66 21.46 13.06
CA GLN A 8 -4.55 22.30 12.63
C GLN A 8 -3.73 21.66 11.50
N GLN A 9 -3.53 20.34 11.53
CA GLN A 9 -2.85 19.61 10.45
C GLN A 9 -3.66 19.63 9.15
N VAL A 10 -4.98 19.44 9.25
CA VAL A 10 -5.90 19.49 8.11
C VAL A 10 -5.92 20.90 7.49
N ASP A 11 -6.01 21.94 8.31
CA ASP A 11 -5.99 23.33 7.84
C ASP A 11 -4.69 23.67 7.12
N HIS A 12 -3.56 23.19 7.65
CA HIS A 12 -2.26 23.40 7.04
C HIS A 12 -2.14 22.69 5.67
N LEU A 13 -2.63 21.45 5.57
CA LEU A 13 -2.69 20.72 4.31
C LEU A 13 -3.62 21.42 3.30
N ALA A 14 -4.81 21.85 3.73
CA ALA A 14 -5.76 22.57 2.88
C ALA A 14 -5.13 23.85 2.32
N GLY A 15 -4.47 24.65 3.16
CA GLY A 15 -3.76 25.84 2.72
C GLY A 15 -2.62 25.54 1.74
N PHE A 16 -1.88 24.45 1.92
CA PHE A 16 -0.87 24.00 0.97
C PHE A 16 -1.49 23.68 -0.40
N LEU A 17 -2.58 22.91 -0.43
CA LEU A 17 -3.27 22.53 -1.67
C LEU A 17 -3.87 23.75 -2.39
N GLN A 18 -4.36 24.74 -1.66
CA GLN A 18 -4.89 25.98 -2.25
C GLN A 18 -3.80 26.84 -2.91
N ARG A 19 -2.61 26.94 -2.29
CA ARG A 19 -1.50 27.75 -2.81
C ARG A 19 -0.85 27.14 -4.05
N HIS A 20 -0.84 25.82 -4.16
CA HIS A 20 -0.15 25.12 -5.25
C HIS A 20 -1.15 24.54 -6.25
N ARG A 21 -1.21 25.12 -7.45
CA ARG A 21 -2.16 24.73 -8.51
C ARG A 21 -1.84 23.38 -9.18
N ARG A 22 -0.63 22.84 -9.01
CA ARG A 22 -0.16 21.58 -9.61
C ARG A 22 0.51 20.73 -8.54
N VAL A 23 -0.31 19.99 -7.80
CA VAL A 23 0.17 19.09 -6.75
C VAL A 23 0.29 17.68 -7.32
N LEU A 24 1.48 17.10 -7.18
CA LEU A 24 1.69 15.68 -7.37
C LEU A 24 1.36 14.97 -6.06
N VAL A 25 0.51 13.95 -6.13
CA VAL A 25 0.20 13.08 -4.99
C VAL A 25 0.83 11.73 -5.25
N LEU A 26 1.72 11.32 -4.35
CA LEU A 26 2.27 9.96 -4.31
C LEU A 26 1.53 9.18 -3.22
N THR A 27 0.93 8.05 -3.61
CA THR A 27 0.17 7.20 -2.70
C THR A 27 0.84 5.84 -2.54
N GLY A 28 0.59 5.18 -1.41
CA GLY A 28 1.00 3.80 -1.16
C GLY A 28 -0.22 2.94 -0.79
N ALA A 29 0.04 1.67 -0.47
CA ALA A 29 -1.02 0.70 -0.12
C ALA A 29 -1.91 1.16 1.06
N GLY A 30 -1.40 2.02 1.95
CA GLY A 30 -2.17 2.59 3.06
C GLY A 30 -3.47 3.28 2.63
N LEU A 31 -3.50 3.86 1.42
CA LEU A 31 -4.71 4.50 0.87
C LEU A 31 -5.88 3.52 0.65
N SER A 32 -5.58 2.25 0.41
CA SER A 32 -6.60 1.22 0.13
C SER A 32 -7.06 0.44 1.37
N THR A 33 -6.48 0.70 2.54
CA THR A 33 -6.79 -0.04 3.79
C THR A 33 -8.24 0.14 4.23
N ALA A 34 -8.78 1.35 4.07
CA ALA A 34 -10.20 1.64 4.34
C ALA A 34 -11.16 0.88 3.40
N SER A 35 -10.65 0.36 2.28
CA SER A 35 -11.41 -0.46 1.32
C SER A 35 -11.23 -1.97 1.54
N GLY A 36 -10.61 -2.38 2.66
CA GLY A 36 -10.39 -3.78 2.99
C GLY A 36 -9.14 -4.41 2.37
N ILE A 37 -8.34 -3.66 1.62
CA ILE A 37 -7.09 -4.16 1.03
C ILE A 37 -5.94 -3.90 2.02
N PRO A 38 -5.26 -4.93 2.53
CA PRO A 38 -4.22 -4.76 3.54
C PRO A 38 -2.98 -4.06 2.97
N ASP A 39 -2.32 -3.26 3.82
CA ASP A 39 -1.01 -2.69 3.54
C ASP A 39 0.13 -3.70 3.73
N TYR A 40 1.36 -3.28 3.42
CA TYR A 40 2.54 -4.14 3.52
C TYR A 40 3.26 -4.06 4.86
N ARG A 41 3.08 -2.96 5.61
CA ARG A 41 3.81 -2.66 6.85
C ARG A 41 2.90 -1.96 7.85
N ASP A 42 3.07 -2.25 9.12
CA ASP A 42 2.36 -1.55 10.18
C ASP A 42 2.95 -0.18 10.52
N LYS A 43 2.33 0.48 11.52
CA LYS A 43 2.73 1.80 12.02
C LYS A 43 4.17 1.86 12.56
N ASP A 44 4.73 0.72 12.96
CA ASP A 44 6.09 0.58 13.48
C ASP A 44 7.06 0.09 12.39
N GLY A 45 6.59 -0.04 11.13
CA GLY A 45 7.37 -0.46 9.97
C GLY A 45 7.52 -1.97 9.83
N VAL A 46 6.87 -2.76 10.69
CA VAL A 46 6.98 -4.22 10.69
C VAL A 46 6.20 -4.77 9.50
N ARG A 47 6.87 -5.64 8.74
CA ARG A 47 6.31 -6.22 7.52
C ARG A 47 5.19 -7.21 7.83
N ARG A 48 4.05 -7.06 7.16
CA ARG A 48 2.92 -7.97 7.22
C ARG A 48 2.97 -9.01 6.10
N GLY A 49 2.40 -10.18 6.36
CA GLY A 49 2.18 -11.24 5.37
C GLY A 49 3.42 -12.07 5.00
N ARG A 50 3.22 -13.01 4.06
CA ARG A 50 4.25 -13.95 3.60
C ARG A 50 5.31 -13.26 2.75
N THR A 51 6.57 -13.70 2.83
CA THR A 51 7.67 -13.23 1.97
C THR A 51 7.29 -13.20 0.49
N PRO A 52 7.55 -12.08 -0.23
CA PRO A 52 7.17 -11.98 -1.63
C PRO A 52 8.04 -12.96 -2.41
N ILE A 53 7.45 -13.57 -3.43
CA ILE A 53 8.23 -14.37 -4.39
C ILE A 53 9.16 -13.41 -5.13
N GLN A 54 10.45 -13.74 -5.17
CA GLN A 54 11.43 -12.92 -5.87
C GLN A 54 11.32 -13.13 -7.38
N GLY A 55 11.58 -12.05 -8.14
CA GLY A 55 11.50 -12.08 -9.60
C GLY A 55 12.34 -13.20 -10.26
N PRO A 56 13.60 -13.43 -9.83
CA PRO A 56 14.40 -14.54 -10.34
C PRO A 56 13.77 -15.92 -10.11
N ASP A 57 13.24 -16.18 -8.92
CA ASP A 57 12.62 -17.48 -8.58
C ASP A 57 11.38 -17.73 -9.43
N PHE A 58 10.56 -16.69 -9.62
CA PHE A 58 9.39 -16.75 -10.48
C PHE A 58 9.75 -17.08 -11.94
N ARG A 59 10.83 -16.49 -12.47
CA ARG A 59 11.25 -16.73 -13.86
C ARG A 59 11.90 -18.09 -14.06
N LYS A 60 12.71 -18.54 -13.10
CA LYS A 60 13.53 -19.77 -13.24
C LYS A 60 12.77 -21.06 -12.91
N SER A 61 11.68 -21.02 -12.14
CA SER A 61 10.98 -22.21 -11.69
C SER A 61 9.52 -22.25 -12.11
N GLU A 62 9.14 -23.26 -12.88
CA GLU A 62 7.74 -23.49 -13.25
C GLU A 62 6.87 -23.80 -12.03
N ALA A 63 7.37 -24.61 -11.08
CA ALA A 63 6.65 -24.93 -9.86
C ALA A 63 6.34 -23.68 -9.03
N VAL A 64 7.26 -22.70 -8.98
CA VAL A 64 7.04 -21.41 -8.33
C VAL A 64 5.93 -20.62 -9.03
N ARG A 65 5.91 -20.58 -10.37
CA ARG A 65 4.83 -19.91 -11.13
C ARG A 65 3.48 -20.57 -10.90
N ARG A 66 3.41 -21.91 -10.95
CA ARG A 66 2.18 -22.66 -10.69
C ARG A 66 1.63 -22.33 -9.29
N ARG A 67 2.50 -22.34 -8.27
CA ARG A 67 2.12 -21.98 -6.89
C ARG A 67 1.66 -20.53 -6.77
N TYR A 68 2.33 -19.58 -7.43
CA TYR A 68 1.94 -18.17 -7.45
C TYR A 68 0.53 -18.01 -8.03
N TRP A 69 0.30 -18.52 -9.24
CA TRP A 69 -0.98 -18.37 -9.94
C TRP A 69 -2.13 -19.11 -9.25
N ALA A 70 -1.88 -20.29 -8.69
CA ALA A 70 -2.89 -21.00 -7.90
C ALA A 70 -3.39 -20.15 -6.70
N ARG A 71 -2.48 -19.44 -6.01
CA ARG A 71 -2.84 -18.54 -4.91
C ARG A 71 -3.57 -17.29 -5.40
N SER A 72 -3.11 -16.69 -6.50
CA SER A 72 -3.76 -15.50 -7.08
C SER A 72 -5.18 -15.79 -7.55
N MET A 73 -5.40 -16.95 -8.18
CA MET A 73 -6.72 -17.39 -8.61
C MET A 73 -7.69 -17.53 -7.43
N ALA A 74 -7.25 -18.15 -6.33
CA ALA A 74 -8.07 -18.27 -5.13
C ALA A 74 -8.39 -16.92 -4.47
N GLY A 75 -7.48 -15.94 -4.56
CA GLY A 75 -7.68 -14.59 -4.00
C GLY A 75 -8.41 -13.60 -4.91
N TRP A 76 -8.62 -13.94 -6.18
CA TRP A 76 -9.21 -13.02 -7.17
C TRP A 76 -10.60 -12.49 -6.79
N PRO A 77 -11.55 -13.31 -6.30
CA PRO A 77 -12.88 -12.81 -5.93
C PRO A 77 -12.89 -11.78 -4.79
N THR A 78 -11.83 -11.75 -3.96
CA THR A 78 -11.68 -10.75 -2.87
C THR A 78 -11.04 -9.45 -3.35
N LEU A 79 -10.39 -9.46 -4.52
CA LEU A 79 -9.71 -8.30 -5.11
C LEU A 79 -10.48 -7.68 -6.29
N ALA A 80 -11.48 -8.38 -6.83
CA ALA A 80 -12.29 -7.98 -7.98
C ALA A 80 -13.46 -7.06 -7.59
#